data_AF-A0A2N1PNU0-F1
#
_entry.id   AF-A0A2N1PNU0-F1
#
_cell.length_a   1.000
_cell.length_b   1.000
_cell.length_c   1.000
_cell.angle_alpha   90.00
_cell.angle_beta   90.00
_cell.angle_gamma   90.00
#
_symmetry.space_group_name_H-M   'P 1'
#
loop_
_entity.id
_entity.type
_entity.pdbx_description
1 polymer ?
#
loop_
_entity_poly.entity_id
_entity_poly.type
_entity_poly.pdbx_seq_one_letter_code
_entity_poly.pdbx_strand_id
1 'polypeptide(L)'
;MNTICEICGSENIVSKISNTVVSVPYHASINHEIFYYYCEDCDSEVDVESADDTLQHEIDIAEKQSVIDMIDFLSQSDINLTGLERALNLPYRTLSRWKGGKNLTAAALALLRILRTYPWIIDVAQHNFDNIFAQKTLVKEGVNQFLEISSHCSNDFIGNFGKVNNQKWFSFWKNGYSEQADEVAISSSDSDNFLDYRNQCVAEC
;
A
#
# COMPACT_ATOMS: atom_id res chain seq x y z
N MET A 1 32.83 23.19 -19.71
CA MET A 1 32.69 22.68 -18.34
C MET A 1 33.89 23.17 -17.56
N ASN A 2 33.67 23.92 -16.49
CA ASN A 2 34.75 24.40 -15.63
C ASN A 2 35.39 23.20 -14.95
N THR A 3 36.67 22.97 -15.19
CA THR A 3 37.49 21.97 -14.49
C THR A 3 37.97 22.47 -13.13
N ILE A 4 37.45 23.62 -12.67
CA ILE A 4 37.91 24.32 -11.48
C ILE A 4 36.76 24.34 -10.48
N CYS A 5 37.05 23.94 -9.25
CA CYS A 5 36.12 23.93 -8.14
C CYS A 5 35.73 25.37 -7.78
N GLU A 6 34.43 25.67 -7.77
CA GLU A 6 33.93 27.01 -7.51
C GLU A 6 34.12 27.46 -6.05
N ILE A 7 34.36 26.52 -5.14
CA ILE A 7 34.53 26.79 -3.70
C ILE A 7 36.00 27.05 -3.35
N CYS A 8 36.93 26.21 -3.81
CA CYS A 8 38.34 26.29 -3.43
C CYS A 8 39.29 26.67 -4.58
N GLY A 9 38.82 26.69 -5.83
CA GLY A 9 39.64 26.98 -7.00
C GLY A 9 40.57 25.84 -7.43
N SER A 10 40.44 24.63 -6.86
CA SER A 10 41.24 23.47 -7.25
C SER A 10 40.78 22.87 -8.58
N GLU A 11 41.71 22.31 -9.35
CA GLU A 11 41.42 21.53 -10.56
C GLU A 11 41.11 20.05 -10.27
N ASN A 12 41.20 19.61 -9.01
CA ASN A 12 41.04 18.22 -8.60
C ASN A 12 39.56 17.85 -8.39
N ILE A 13 38.81 17.76 -9.50
CA ILE A 13 37.40 17.34 -9.53
C ILE A 13 37.29 15.94 -10.14
N VAL A 14 36.60 15.04 -9.45
CA VAL A 14 36.28 13.68 -9.91
C VAL A 14 34.78 13.51 -10.10
N SER A 15 34.36 12.77 -11.12
CA SER A 15 32.95 12.39 -11.30
C SER A 15 32.63 11.10 -10.54
N LYS A 16 31.54 11.09 -9.79
CA LYS A 16 31.02 9.91 -9.09
C LYS A 16 29.61 9.59 -9.55
N ILE A 17 29.23 8.33 -9.39
CA ILE A 17 27.88 7.81 -9.68
C ILE A 17 27.33 7.26 -8.38
N SER A 18 26.14 7.71 -8.00
CA SER A 18 25.37 7.16 -6.89
C SER A 18 24.11 6.50 -7.42
N ASN A 19 23.76 5.33 -6.90
CA ASN A 19 22.53 4.63 -7.26
C ASN A 19 21.48 4.87 -6.18
N THR A 20 20.33 5.40 -6.59
CA THR A 20 19.18 5.61 -5.71
C THR A 20 18.05 4.70 -6.14
N VAL A 21 17.55 3.87 -5.21
CA VAL A 21 16.38 3.02 -5.44
C VAL A 21 15.13 3.74 -4.95
N VAL A 22 14.19 4.00 -5.87
CA VAL A 22 12.91 4.64 -5.56
C VAL A 22 11.79 3.62 -5.69
N SER A 23 11.05 3.43 -4.59
CA SER A 23 9.90 2.52 -4.56
C SER A 23 8.63 3.23 -5.01
N VAL A 24 7.99 2.71 -6.06
CA VAL A 24 6.68 3.16 -6.53
C VAL A 24 5.62 2.12 -6.14
N PRO A 25 4.56 2.50 -5.38
CA PRO A 25 3.54 1.55 -4.96
C PRO A 25 2.90 0.83 -6.14
N TYR A 26 2.74 -0.48 -6.04
CA TYR A 26 2.09 -1.33 -7.06
C TYR A 26 2.78 -1.33 -8.43
N HIS A 27 4.06 -0.96 -8.48
CA HIS A 27 4.90 -1.08 -9.66
C HIS A 27 6.32 -1.48 -9.26
N ALA A 28 7.17 -1.83 -10.24
CA ALA A 28 8.58 -2.13 -9.97
C ALA A 28 9.30 -0.90 -9.41
N SER A 29 10.26 -1.13 -8.49
CA SER A 29 11.14 -0.06 -8.02
C SER A 29 12.04 0.42 -9.15
N ILE A 30 12.30 1.71 -9.18
CA ILE A 30 13.17 2.37 -10.14
C ILE A 30 14.57 2.40 -9.55
N ASN A 31 15.58 2.07 -10.35
CA ASN A 31 16.98 2.27 -10.01
C ASN A 31 17.49 3.46 -10.84
N HIS A 32 17.78 4.58 -10.17
CA HIS A 32 18.19 5.82 -10.82
C HIS A 32 19.66 6.11 -10.50
N GLU A 33 20.45 6.40 -11.55
CA GLU A 33 21.87 6.74 -11.44
C GLU A 33 22.03 8.26 -11.38
N ILE A 34 22.51 8.78 -10.26
CA ILE A 34 22.79 10.21 -10.06
C ILE A 34 24.28 10.45 -10.34
N PHE A 35 24.55 11.33 -11.29
CA PHE A 35 25.91 11.79 -11.61
C PHE A 35 26.20 13.08 -10.85
N TYR A 36 27.26 13.10 -10.07
CA TYR A 36 27.70 14.29 -9.33
C TYR A 36 29.21 14.46 -9.39
N TYR A 37 29.66 15.70 -9.22
CA TYR A 37 31.08 16.04 -9.19
C TYR A 37 31.53 16.26 -7.75
N TYR A 38 32.71 15.75 -7.42
CA TYR A 38 33.30 15.83 -6.09
C TYR A 38 34.69 16.45 -6.19
N CYS A 39 34.96 17.49 -5.41
CA CYS A 39 36.32 18.03 -5.29
C CYS A 39 37.08 17.30 -4.19
N GLU A 40 38.20 16.65 -4.52
CA GLU A 40 38.99 15.89 -3.55
C GLU A 40 39.77 16.78 -2.56
N ASP A 41 39.93 18.07 -2.87
CA ASP A 41 40.76 18.97 -2.05
C ASP A 41 39.95 19.72 -0.98
N CYS A 42 38.66 19.97 -1.21
CA CYS A 42 37.79 20.69 -0.26
C CYS A 42 36.51 19.93 0.11
N ASP A 43 36.37 18.68 -0.35
CA ASP A 43 35.23 17.80 -0.09
C ASP A 43 33.87 18.37 -0.52
N SER A 44 33.85 19.34 -1.46
CA SER A 44 32.60 19.90 -1.94
C SER A 44 31.96 19.03 -3.02
N GLU A 45 30.66 18.81 -2.89
CA GLU A 45 29.81 18.17 -3.90
C GLU A 45 29.12 19.22 -4.76
N VAL A 46 29.17 19.02 -6.07
CA VAL A 46 28.46 19.83 -7.06
C VAL A 46 27.46 18.91 -7.76
N ASP A 47 26.19 19.10 -7.43
CA ASP A 47 25.08 18.41 -8.09
C ASP A 47 24.90 18.91 -9.52
N VAL A 48 24.52 17.99 -10.40
CA VAL A 48 24.16 18.32 -11.78
C VAL A 48 22.68 18.65 -11.81
N GLU A 49 22.32 19.89 -12.13
CA GLU A 49 20.92 20.39 -12.13
C GLU A 49 19.92 19.49 -12.89
N SER A 50 20.37 18.68 -13.85
CA SER A 50 19.50 17.78 -14.63
C SER A 50 19.12 16.47 -13.93
N ALA A 51 19.78 16.08 -12.84
CA ALA A 51 19.54 14.79 -12.17
C ALA A 51 18.14 14.70 -11.56
N ASP A 52 17.67 15.77 -10.93
CA ASP A 52 16.35 15.84 -10.30
C ASP A 52 15.22 15.76 -11.34
N ASP A 53 15.38 16.46 -12.47
CA ASP A 53 14.41 16.44 -13.57
C ASP A 53 14.30 15.05 -14.20
N THR A 54 15.43 14.34 -14.36
CA THR A 54 15.44 12.97 -14.88
C THR A 54 14.79 11.98 -13.91
N LEU A 55 15.08 12.11 -12.61
CA LEU A 55 14.47 11.26 -11.60
C LEU A 55 12.96 11.46 -11.54
N GLN A 56 12.50 12.73 -11.53
CA GLN A 56 11.08 13.03 -11.52
C GLN A 56 10.37 12.50 -12.76
N HIS A 57 11.02 12.57 -13.93
CA HIS A 57 10.48 12.00 -15.16
C HIS A 57 10.30 10.47 -15.08
N GLU A 58 11.27 9.76 -14.51
CA GLU A 58 11.18 8.31 -14.30
C GLU A 58 10.08 7.94 -13.31
N ILE A 59 9.96 8.68 -12.21
CA ILE A 59 8.87 8.52 -11.23
C ILE A 59 7.52 8.71 -11.91
N ASP A 60 7.36 9.76 -12.73
CA ASP A 60 6.11 10.02 -13.46
C ASP A 60 5.74 8.89 -14.43
N ILE A 61 6.73 8.27 -15.07
CA ILE A 61 6.51 7.11 -15.95
C ILE A 61 6.06 5.90 -15.13
N ALA A 62 6.76 5.60 -14.05
CA ALA A 62 6.44 4.47 -13.18
C ALA A 62 5.07 4.64 -12.50
N GLU A 63 4.69 5.84 -12.08
CA GLU A 63 3.36 6.11 -11.53
C GLU A 63 2.25 5.91 -12.57
N LYS A 64 2.48 6.30 -13.84
CA LYS A 64 1.53 6.01 -14.93
C LYS A 64 1.36 4.50 -15.14
N GLN A 65 2.45 3.74 -15.05
CA GLN A 65 2.39 2.29 -15.18
C GLN A 65 1.71 1.64 -13.97
N SER A 66 2.00 2.10 -12.75
CA SER A 66 1.29 1.71 -11.52
C SER A 66 -0.23 1.86 -11.65
N VAL A 67 -0.70 2.96 -12.24
CA VAL A 67 -2.13 3.19 -12.49
C VAL A 67 -2.73 2.15 -13.44
N ILE A 68 -2.01 1.82 -14.52
CA ILE A 68 -2.42 0.78 -15.46
C ILE A 68 -2.53 -0.56 -14.73
N ASP A 69 -1.50 -0.92 -13.97
CA ASP A 69 -1.41 -2.18 -13.24
C ASP A 69 -2.54 -2.30 -12.18
N MET A 70 -2.84 -1.21 -11.47
CA MET A 70 -3.94 -1.16 -10.51
C MET A 70 -5.32 -1.31 -11.18
N ILE A 71 -5.57 -0.61 -12.28
CA ILE A 71 -6.85 -0.69 -12.99
C ILE A 71 -7.05 -2.08 -13.61
N ASP A 72 -5.98 -2.69 -14.13
CA ASP A 72 -6.04 -4.02 -14.71
C ASP A 72 -6.26 -5.10 -13.66
N PHE A 73 -5.64 -4.97 -12.49
CA PHE A 73 -5.96 -5.82 -11.34
C PHE A 73 -7.45 -5.73 -10.97
N LEU A 74 -8.00 -4.52 -10.85
CA LEU A 74 -9.41 -4.34 -10.48
C LEU A 74 -10.37 -4.89 -11.53
N SER A 75 -9.99 -4.86 -12.81
CA SER A 75 -10.78 -5.40 -13.92
C SER A 75 -10.82 -6.92 -13.97
N GLN A 76 -9.85 -7.60 -13.34
CA GLN A 76 -9.80 -9.06 -13.25
C GLN A 76 -10.73 -9.63 -12.16
N SER A 77 -11.15 -8.81 -11.21
CA SER A 77 -11.98 -9.22 -10.06
C SER A 77 -13.47 -9.35 -10.38
N ASP A 78 -13.84 -9.79 -11.59
CA ASP A 78 -15.21 -9.88 -12.14
C ASP A 78 -16.00 -8.55 -12.25
N ILE A 79 -15.39 -7.43 -11.86
CA ILE A 79 -16.01 -6.10 -11.91
C ILE A 79 -15.56 -5.37 -13.17
N ASN A 80 -16.49 -5.13 -14.09
CA ASN A 80 -16.20 -4.31 -15.27
C ASN A 80 -15.98 -2.83 -14.87
N LEU A 81 -15.16 -2.12 -15.64
CA LEU A 81 -14.81 -0.71 -15.38
C LEU A 81 -16.04 0.20 -15.26
N THR A 82 -17.09 -0.02 -16.05
CA THR A 82 -18.32 0.77 -15.98
C THR A 82 -19.07 0.55 -14.67
N GLY A 83 -19.05 -0.67 -14.13
CA GLY A 83 -19.61 -1.02 -12.84
C GLY A 83 -18.84 -0.35 -11.72
N LEU A 84 -17.51 -0.33 -11.80
CA LEU A 84 -16.66 0.37 -10.84
C LEU A 84 -16.90 1.89 -10.87
N GLU A 85 -16.99 2.49 -12.06
CA GLU A 85 -17.33 3.92 -12.21
C GLU A 85 -18.70 4.23 -11.59
N ARG A 86 -19.71 3.39 -11.83
CA ARG A 86 -21.04 3.57 -11.23
C ARG A 86 -21.04 3.42 -9.71
N ALA A 87 -20.36 2.39 -9.19
CA ALA A 87 -20.28 2.14 -7.75
C ALA A 87 -19.62 3.32 -7.02
N LEU A 88 -18.58 3.92 -7.61
CA LEU A 88 -17.87 5.05 -7.04
C LEU A 88 -18.46 6.41 -7.42
N ASN A 89 -19.58 6.44 -8.14
CA ASN A 89 -20.21 7.65 -8.67
C ASN A 89 -19.25 8.54 -9.48
N LEU A 90 -18.35 7.91 -10.24
CA LEU A 90 -17.43 8.58 -11.15
C LEU A 90 -18.10 8.88 -12.50
N PRO A 91 -17.73 9.97 -13.18
CA PRO A 91 -18.18 10.21 -14.56
C PRO A 91 -17.78 9.07 -15.49
N TYR A 92 -18.58 8.85 -16.54
CA TYR A 92 -18.33 7.78 -17.51
C TYR A 92 -16.95 7.95 -18.20
N ARG A 93 -16.23 6.83 -18.37
CA ARG A 93 -14.87 6.74 -18.96
C ARG A 93 -13.78 7.42 -18.13
N THR A 94 -14.02 7.74 -16.86
CA THR A 94 -12.99 8.28 -15.97
C THR A 94 -11.83 7.30 -15.80
N LEU A 95 -12.11 6.02 -15.52
CA LEU A 95 -11.06 5.01 -15.34
C LEU A 95 -10.28 4.76 -16.63
N SER A 96 -10.97 4.73 -17.78
CA SER A 96 -10.30 4.60 -19.08
C SER A 96 -9.38 5.79 -19.37
N ARG A 97 -9.74 7.01 -18.94
CA ARG A 97 -8.89 8.20 -19.10
C ARG A 97 -7.68 8.17 -18.18
N TRP A 98 -7.87 7.74 -16.92
CA TRP A 98 -6.76 7.54 -15.98
C TRP A 98 -5.78 6.48 -16.48
N LYS A 99 -6.29 5.36 -17.02
CA LYS A 99 -5.48 4.34 -17.68
C LYS A 99 -4.66 4.91 -18.84
N GLY A 100 -5.22 5.88 -19.59
CA GLY A 100 -4.52 6.61 -20.63
C GLY A 100 -3.61 7.75 -20.15
N GLY A 101 -3.37 7.87 -18.84
CA GLY A 101 -2.53 8.91 -18.24
C GLY A 101 -3.11 10.33 -18.27
N LYS A 102 -4.41 10.48 -18.55
CA LYS A 102 -5.07 11.80 -18.68
C LYS A 102 -5.84 12.16 -17.42
N ASN A 103 -5.64 13.39 -16.95
CA ASN A 103 -6.35 13.97 -15.80
C ASN A 103 -6.29 13.12 -14.53
N LEU A 104 -5.17 12.42 -14.34
CA LEU A 104 -4.89 11.74 -13.08
C LEU A 104 -4.47 12.79 -12.06
N THR A 105 -5.25 12.92 -10.99
CA THR A 105 -4.91 13.79 -9.85
C THR A 105 -4.31 12.95 -8.73
N ALA A 106 -3.62 13.58 -7.79
CA ALA A 106 -3.12 12.90 -6.59
C ALA A 106 -4.25 12.19 -5.82
N ALA A 107 -5.46 12.78 -5.78
CA ALA A 107 -6.64 12.15 -5.17
C ALA A 107 -7.10 10.89 -5.94
N ALA A 108 -7.09 10.93 -7.28
CA ALA A 108 -7.41 9.77 -8.10
C ALA A 108 -6.42 8.62 -7.88
N LEU A 109 -5.12 8.96 -7.81
CA LEU A 109 -4.07 7.99 -7.53
C LEU A 109 -4.21 7.39 -6.13
N ALA A 110 -4.49 8.20 -5.11
CA ALA A 110 -4.74 7.73 -3.75
C ALA A 110 -5.96 6.81 -3.67
N LEU A 111 -7.05 7.14 -4.37
CA LEU A 111 -8.23 6.28 -4.46
C LEU A 111 -7.89 4.92 -5.09
N LEU A 112 -7.17 4.90 -6.22
CA LEU A 112 -6.76 3.64 -6.86
C LEU A 112 -5.88 2.79 -5.94
N ARG A 113 -4.95 3.41 -5.22
CA ARG A 113 -4.12 2.72 -4.22
C ARG A 113 -4.99 2.08 -3.14
N ILE A 114 -5.98 2.80 -2.60
CA ILE A 114 -6.91 2.27 -1.60
C ILE A 114 -7.73 1.10 -2.15
N LEU A 115 -8.31 1.23 -3.34
CA LEU A 115 -9.11 0.18 -3.97
C LEU A 115 -8.28 -1.07 -4.28
N ARG A 116 -7.01 -0.88 -4.67
CA ARG A 116 -6.06 -1.97 -4.90
C ARG A 116 -5.70 -2.70 -3.60
N THR A 117 -5.49 -1.96 -2.50
CA THR A 117 -5.18 -2.52 -1.17
C THR A 117 -6.38 -3.25 -0.57
N TYR A 118 -7.57 -2.67 -0.72
CA TYR A 118 -8.80 -3.12 -0.07
C TYR A 118 -9.94 -3.28 -1.10
N PRO A 119 -9.92 -4.33 -1.94
CA PRO A 119 -10.89 -4.49 -3.02
C PRO A 119 -12.34 -4.58 -2.55
N TRP A 120 -12.59 -5.08 -1.33
CA TRP A 120 -13.92 -5.19 -0.72
C TRP A 120 -14.63 -3.83 -0.55
N ILE A 121 -13.90 -2.71 -0.58
CA ILE A 121 -14.50 -1.36 -0.56
C ILE A 121 -15.42 -1.16 -1.78
N ILE A 122 -15.17 -1.86 -2.89
CA ILE A 122 -16.02 -1.77 -4.08
C ILE A 122 -17.43 -2.30 -3.80
N ASP A 123 -17.56 -3.38 -3.04
CA ASP A 123 -18.87 -3.91 -2.63
C ASP A 123 -19.62 -2.92 -1.74
N VAL A 124 -18.89 -2.24 -0.85
CA VAL A 124 -19.44 -1.18 -0.01
C VAL A 124 -19.91 0.00 -0.85
N ALA A 125 -19.15 0.38 -1.88
CA ALA A 125 -19.52 1.44 -2.81
C ALA A 125 -20.79 1.07 -3.62
N GLN A 126 -20.92 -0.18 -4.05
CA GLN A 126 -22.15 -0.68 -4.71
C GLN A 126 -23.39 -0.58 -3.80
N HIS A 127 -23.20 -0.62 -2.49
CA HIS A 127 -24.25 -0.42 -1.48
C HIS A 127 -24.34 1.04 -1.01
N ASN A 128 -23.89 1.99 -1.84
CA ASN A 128 -23.92 3.45 -1.56
C ASN A 128 -23.26 3.85 -0.24
N PHE A 129 -22.22 3.12 0.18
CA PHE A 129 -21.53 3.36 1.44
C PHE A 129 -22.46 3.28 2.67
N ASP A 130 -23.45 2.37 2.64
CA ASP A 130 -24.26 2.07 3.81
C ASP A 130 -23.37 1.68 5.00
N ASN A 131 -23.56 2.36 6.13
CA ASN A 131 -22.67 2.24 7.28
C ASN A 131 -22.72 0.83 7.90
N ILE A 132 -23.93 0.25 7.98
CA ILE A 132 -24.13 -1.07 8.58
C ILE A 132 -23.51 -2.14 7.68
N PHE A 133 -23.73 -2.05 6.37
CA PHE A 133 -23.11 -2.93 5.39
C PHE A 133 -21.58 -2.81 5.43
N ALA A 134 -21.03 -1.60 5.45
CA ALA A 134 -19.60 -1.36 5.53
C ALA A 134 -18.96 -1.99 6.76
N GLN A 135 -19.57 -1.82 7.94
CA GLN A 135 -19.07 -2.44 9.18
C GLN A 135 -19.11 -3.97 9.11
N LYS A 136 -20.21 -4.54 8.62
CA LYS A 136 -20.34 -6.00 8.45
C LYS A 136 -19.28 -6.57 7.51
N THR A 137 -19.07 -5.90 6.37
CA THR A 137 -18.06 -6.30 5.39
C THR A 137 -16.66 -6.17 5.97
N LEU A 138 -16.34 -5.08 6.68
CA LEU A 138 -15.05 -4.89 7.33
C LEU A 138 -14.75 -6.02 8.33
N VAL A 139 -15.71 -6.37 9.20
CA VAL A 139 -15.54 -7.46 10.17
C VAL A 139 -15.34 -8.79 9.44
N LYS A 140 -16.14 -9.06 8.40
CA LYS A 140 -16.02 -10.28 7.58
C LYS A 140 -14.63 -10.40 6.96
N GLU A 141 -14.14 -9.35 6.31
CA GLU A 141 -12.83 -9.39 5.66
C GLU A 141 -11.67 -9.41 6.66
N GLY A 142 -11.81 -8.74 7.80
CA GLY A 142 -10.84 -8.84 8.90
C GLY A 142 -10.72 -10.26 9.46
N VAL A 143 -11.84 -10.96 9.63
CA VAL A 143 -11.84 -12.38 10.04
C VAL A 143 -11.20 -13.26 8.97
N ASN A 144 -11.51 -13.04 7.69
CA ASN A 144 -10.90 -13.82 6.59
C ASN A 144 -9.37 -13.67 6.57
N GLN A 145 -8.86 -12.44 6.67
CA GLN A 145 -7.42 -12.17 6.73
C GLN A 145 -6.76 -12.83 7.95
N PHE A 146 -7.40 -12.75 9.11
CA PHE A 146 -6.90 -13.41 10.31
C PHE A 146 -6.81 -14.93 10.14
N LEU A 147 -7.83 -15.54 9.53
CA LEU A 147 -7.85 -16.97 9.25
C LEU A 147 -6.75 -17.37 8.27
N GLU A 148 -6.53 -16.60 7.20
CA GLU A 148 -5.45 -16.81 6.24
C GLU A 148 -4.09 -16.79 6.94
N ILE A 149 -3.81 -15.78 7.76
CA ILE A 149 -2.57 -15.69 8.55
C ILE A 149 -2.42 -16.90 9.49
N SER A 150 -3.48 -17.24 10.24
CA SER A 150 -3.44 -18.35 11.19
C SER A 150 -3.18 -19.72 10.54
N SER A 151 -3.62 -19.90 9.29
CA SER A 151 -3.38 -21.13 8.53
C SER A 151 -1.91 -21.30 8.13
N HIS A 152 -1.20 -20.18 7.91
CA HIS A 152 0.22 -20.17 7.53
C HIS A 152 1.15 -20.31 8.75
N CYS A 153 0.72 -19.88 9.94
CA CYS A 153 1.50 -19.98 11.19
C CYS A 153 1.27 -21.27 12.00
N SER A 154 0.77 -22.34 11.37
CA SER A 154 0.20 -23.51 12.06
C SER A 154 1.19 -24.46 12.78
N ASN A 155 2.45 -24.08 12.98
CA ASN A 155 3.36 -24.85 13.87
C ASN A 155 3.66 -24.21 15.23
N ASP A 156 3.55 -22.87 15.41
CA ASP A 156 3.95 -22.22 16.67
C ASP A 156 2.85 -21.40 17.36
N PHE A 157 1.75 -21.06 16.67
CA PHE A 157 0.76 -20.11 17.22
C PHE A 157 -0.32 -20.72 18.14
N ILE A 158 -0.47 -22.05 18.15
CA ILE A 158 -1.55 -22.74 18.91
C ILE A 158 -1.24 -22.83 20.42
N GLY A 159 -0.02 -22.47 20.85
CA GLY A 159 0.41 -22.61 22.25
C GLY A 159 -0.31 -21.74 23.28
N ASN A 160 -0.75 -20.52 22.94
CA ASN A 160 -1.13 -19.53 23.97
C ASN A 160 -2.45 -18.77 23.77
N PHE A 161 -3.16 -18.92 22.64
CA PHE A 161 -4.59 -18.56 22.63
C PHE A 161 -5.36 -19.72 23.25
N GLY A 162 -5.40 -19.73 24.59
CA GLY A 162 -6.00 -20.80 25.38
C GLY A 162 -7.37 -21.19 24.86
N LYS A 163 -7.46 -22.36 24.22
CA LYS A 163 -8.68 -23.14 23.92
C LYS A 163 -9.97 -22.31 23.82
N VAL A 164 -9.99 -21.22 23.05
CA VAL A 164 -11.26 -20.62 22.65
C VAL A 164 -11.80 -21.62 21.64
N ASN A 165 -12.86 -22.31 22.06
CA ASN A 165 -13.48 -23.37 21.29
C ASN A 165 -14.09 -22.76 20.02
N ASN A 166 -13.25 -22.63 18.98
CA ASN A 166 -13.57 -21.95 17.72
C ASN A 166 -14.88 -22.46 17.13
N GLN A 167 -15.20 -23.75 17.29
CA GLN A 167 -16.48 -24.31 16.83
C GLN A 167 -17.72 -23.66 17.48
N LYS A 168 -17.66 -23.29 18.76
CA LYS A 168 -18.78 -22.61 19.45
C LYS A 168 -18.92 -21.16 19.01
N TRP A 169 -17.81 -20.42 18.90
CA TRP A 169 -17.81 -19.03 18.40
C TRP A 169 -18.32 -18.94 16.95
N PHE A 170 -17.88 -19.86 16.07
CA PHE A 170 -18.34 -19.92 14.68
C PHE A 170 -19.82 -20.34 14.56
N SER A 171 -20.32 -21.23 15.43
CA SER A 171 -21.75 -21.61 15.43
C SER A 171 -22.67 -20.47 15.87
N PHE A 172 -22.18 -19.55 16.71
CA PHE A 172 -22.90 -18.36 17.15
C PHE A 172 -23.07 -17.35 16.01
N TRP A 173 -22.03 -17.16 15.19
CA TRP A 173 -22.08 -16.24 14.03
C TRP A 173 -22.82 -16.80 12.81
N LYS A 174 -22.78 -18.12 12.56
CA LYS A 174 -23.50 -18.74 11.42
C LYS A 174 -25.02 -18.76 11.58
N ASN A 175 -25.53 -18.73 12.81
CA ASN A 175 -26.96 -18.94 13.10
C ASN A 175 -27.78 -17.68 13.36
N GLY A 176 -27.23 -16.49 13.08
CA GLY A 176 -28.01 -15.26 13.03
C GLY A 176 -27.92 -14.44 14.32
N TYR A 177 -27.68 -13.15 14.10
CA TYR A 177 -28.02 -12.07 15.01
C TYR A 177 -29.55 -12.12 15.26
N SER A 178 -30.00 -12.91 16.22
CA SER A 178 -31.31 -12.71 16.85
C SER A 178 -31.07 -12.09 18.23
N GLU A 179 -31.72 -10.95 18.46
CA GLU A 179 -31.70 -10.13 19.66
C GLU A 179 -31.68 -10.95 20.96
N GLN A 180 -30.54 -11.02 21.63
CA GLN A 180 -30.36 -11.04 23.10
C GLN A 180 -28.88 -11.35 23.39
N ALA A 181 -28.09 -10.30 23.63
CA ALA A 181 -26.75 -10.43 24.16
C ALA A 181 -26.71 -9.72 25.52
N ASP A 182 -26.88 -10.51 26.58
CA ASP A 182 -26.47 -10.12 27.93
C ASP A 182 -24.95 -10.29 28.09
N GLU A 183 -24.42 -9.45 28.98
CA GLU A 183 -23.04 -9.08 29.27
C GLU A 183 -22.00 -10.22 29.25
N VAL A 184 -20.88 -9.97 28.55
CA VAL A 184 -19.59 -10.64 28.83
C VAL A 184 -18.55 -9.55 29.11
N ALA A 185 -18.19 -9.41 30.38
CA ALA A 185 -17.15 -8.51 30.86
C ALA A 185 -15.76 -9.01 30.41
N ILE A 186 -14.99 -8.12 29.79
CA ILE A 186 -13.57 -8.34 29.48
C ILE A 186 -12.76 -7.72 30.63
N SER A 187 -12.00 -8.54 31.36
CA SER A 187 -11.08 -8.08 32.41
C SER A 187 -9.81 -7.47 31.79
N SER A 188 -9.39 -6.33 32.33
CA SER A 188 -8.42 -5.38 31.79
C SER A 188 -6.93 -5.77 31.96
N SER A 189 -6.54 -7.04 31.88
CA SER A 189 -5.15 -7.46 32.14
C SER A 189 -4.29 -7.74 30.90
N ASP A 190 -4.85 -7.70 29.69
CA ASP A 190 -4.18 -8.30 28.51
C ASP A 190 -3.59 -7.27 27.53
N SER A 191 -3.55 -5.98 27.89
CA SER A 191 -3.04 -4.90 27.02
C SER A 191 -1.52 -4.90 26.83
N ASP A 192 -0.78 -5.48 27.77
CA ASP A 192 0.68 -5.26 27.84
C ASP A 192 1.48 -6.29 27.03
N ASN A 193 0.87 -7.39 26.61
CA ASN A 193 1.52 -8.45 25.82
C ASN A 193 1.42 -8.24 24.30
N PHE A 194 0.64 -7.26 23.82
CA PHE A 194 0.36 -7.14 22.37
C PHE A 194 1.50 -6.51 21.56
N LEU A 195 2.39 -5.74 22.21
CA LEU A 195 3.46 -5.01 21.53
C LEU A 195 4.71 -5.86 21.24
N ASP A 196 4.97 -6.91 22.02
CA ASP A 196 6.18 -7.73 21.86
C ASP A 196 6.05 -8.75 20.70
N TYR A 197 4.85 -9.30 20.51
CA TYR A 197 4.59 -10.29 19.44
C TYR A 197 4.66 -9.70 18.02
N ARG A 198 4.47 -8.40 17.86
CA ARG A 198 4.49 -7.73 16.54
C ARG A 198 5.90 -7.72 15.93
N ASN A 199 6.95 -7.69 16.75
CA ASN A 199 8.32 -7.63 16.26
C ASN A 199 8.87 -9.01 15.85
N GLN A 200 8.24 -10.10 16.28
CA GLN A 200 8.73 -11.46 16.03
C GLN A 200 8.17 -12.06 14.73
N CYS A 201 6.90 -11.79 14.37
CA CYS A 201 6.33 -12.27 13.11
C CYS A 201 6.83 -11.55 11.84
N VAL A 202 7.40 -10.34 11.95
CA VAL A 202 7.89 -9.58 10.79
C VAL A 202 9.32 -10.02 10.38
N ALA A 203 10.04 -10.72 11.24
CA ALA A 203 11.42 -11.14 10.96
C ALA A 203 11.52 -12.49 10.20
N GLU A 204 10.43 -13.25 10.09
CA GLU A 204 10.43 -14.62 9.55
C GLU A 204 9.50 -14.82 8.33
N CYS A 205 8.95 -13.74 7.77
CA CYS A 205 8.24 -13.70 6.48
C CYS A 205 9.02 -12.84 5.48
#